data_AF-B5HWA3-F1
#
_entry.id   AF-B5HWA3-F1
#
_cell.length_a   1.000
_cell.length_b   1.000
_cell.length_c   1.000
_cell.angle_alpha   90.00
_cell.angle_beta   90.00
_cell.angle_gamma   90.00
#
_symmetry.space_group_name_H-M   'P 1'
#
loop_
_entity.id
_entity.type
_entity.pdbx_description
1 polymer ?
#
loop_
_entity_poly.entity_id
_entity_poly.type
_entity_poly.pdbx_seq_one_letter_code
_entity_poly.pdbx_strand_id
1 'polypeptide(L)'
;MGPSVALTFVRTSTAVPSLGSGHVAVSGQHLCFQGLFGRPKEESLMIHSVRAAAAATASTVIAAAGLVFGTAGAAHATGHGAGYYGVWASGVNVRAGGGEHCYLYPSAANCPDVQTTVSSPAQVWVYCQQEGDQSVGGNPYWVWVLTASGHRGYMASYYTDNATNWIDGVERC
;
A
#
# COMPACT_ATOMS: atom_id res chain seq x y z
N MET A 1 21.76 -33.66 6.49
CA MET A 1 22.48 -32.38 6.33
C MET A 1 22.95 -32.30 4.88
N GLY A 2 22.26 -31.49 4.08
CA GLY A 2 22.53 -31.27 2.66
C GLY A 2 21.85 -29.96 2.24
N PRO A 3 22.45 -29.17 1.33
CA PRO A 3 22.25 -27.72 1.27
C PRO A 3 21.07 -27.24 0.41
N SER A 4 20.72 -25.98 0.70
CA SER A 4 19.83 -25.00 0.06
C SER A 4 19.47 -25.16 -1.42
N VAL A 5 18.21 -24.81 -1.74
CA VAL A 5 17.81 -24.33 -3.07
C VAL A 5 17.28 -22.90 -2.93
N ALA A 6 18.00 -21.96 -3.53
CA ALA A 6 17.61 -20.57 -3.68
C ALA A 6 16.70 -20.44 -4.92
N LEU A 7 15.57 -19.73 -4.78
CA LEU A 7 14.69 -19.40 -5.90
C LEU A 7 14.92 -17.94 -6.31
N THR A 8 15.65 -17.75 -7.41
CA THR A 8 15.85 -16.44 -8.06
C THR A 8 14.62 -16.13 -8.91
N PHE A 9 13.91 -15.05 -8.61
CA PHE A 9 12.92 -14.48 -9.52
C PHE A 9 13.54 -13.30 -10.28
N VAL A 10 13.79 -13.52 -11.57
CA VAL A 10 14.10 -12.47 -12.54
C VAL A 10 12.77 -11.86 -12.98
N ARG A 11 12.58 -10.56 -12.75
CA ARG A 11 11.47 -9.82 -13.39
C ARG A 11 12.05 -8.75 -14.29
N THR A 12 12.14 -9.08 -15.56
CA THR A 12 12.33 -8.13 -16.65
C THR A 12 11.00 -7.42 -16.90
N SER A 13 10.97 -6.09 -16.84
CA SER A 13 9.91 -5.32 -17.48
C SER A 13 10.51 -4.09 -18.14
N THR A 14 10.63 -4.24 -19.44
CA THR A 14 10.87 -3.22 -20.45
C THR A 14 9.77 -2.15 -20.39
N ALA A 15 10.20 -0.90 -20.31
CA ALA A 15 9.38 0.27 -20.58
C ALA A 15 9.15 0.42 -22.09
N VAL A 16 7.97 0.91 -22.50
CA VAL A 16 7.74 1.54 -23.80
C VAL A 16 6.91 2.82 -23.58
N PRO A 17 7.23 3.94 -24.28
CA PRO A 17 6.80 5.29 -23.90
C PRO A 17 5.69 5.91 -24.78
N SER A 18 5.24 7.09 -24.33
CA SER A 18 4.61 8.22 -25.07
C SER A 18 3.09 8.12 -25.30
N LEU A 19 2.30 9.20 -25.34
CA LEU A 19 2.54 10.63 -25.60
C LEU A 19 1.29 11.42 -25.11
N GLY A 20 1.44 12.60 -24.50
CA GLY A 20 0.26 13.47 -24.23
C GLY A 20 0.40 14.58 -23.18
N SER A 21 1.18 15.61 -23.52
CA SER A 21 1.07 17.03 -23.15
C SER A 21 0.61 17.47 -21.74
N GLY A 22 1.53 18.12 -21.02
CA GLY A 22 1.23 18.98 -19.87
C GLY A 22 2.48 19.45 -19.15
N HIS A 23 3.16 20.46 -19.71
CA HIS A 23 4.35 21.08 -19.14
C HIS A 23 4.08 21.77 -17.79
N VAL A 24 4.83 21.41 -16.74
CA VAL A 24 5.47 22.40 -15.84
C VAL A 24 6.86 21.87 -15.48
N ALA A 25 7.89 22.59 -15.92
CA ALA A 25 9.27 22.35 -15.59
C ALA A 25 9.64 23.10 -14.31
N VAL A 26 10.34 22.44 -13.37
CA VAL A 26 11.30 23.11 -12.48
C VAL A 26 12.56 22.27 -12.36
N SER A 27 13.64 22.97 -12.70
CA SER A 27 15.08 22.71 -12.68
C SER A 27 15.63 21.99 -11.42
N GLY A 28 16.65 21.15 -11.62
CA GLY A 28 17.46 20.61 -10.52
C GLY A 28 18.47 19.54 -10.96
N GLN A 29 19.48 19.96 -11.73
CA GLN A 29 20.62 19.14 -12.16
C GLN A 29 21.49 18.68 -10.97
N HIS A 30 21.88 17.41 -10.92
CA HIS A 30 23.28 17.04 -10.66
C HIS A 30 23.62 15.70 -11.31
N LEU A 31 24.47 15.80 -12.34
CA LEU A 31 25.13 14.69 -13.00
C LEU A 31 26.20 14.10 -12.06
N CYS A 32 26.20 12.79 -11.88
CA CYS A 32 27.39 12.05 -11.47
C CYS A 32 28.30 11.89 -12.69
N PHE A 33 29.38 12.65 -12.75
CA PHE A 33 30.48 12.43 -13.70
C PHE A 33 31.64 11.71 -12.99
N GLN A 34 32.19 10.73 -13.69
CA GLN A 34 33.28 9.84 -13.27
C GLN A 34 34.61 10.59 -13.09
N GLY A 35 35.54 9.99 -12.34
CA GLY A 35 36.93 10.46 -12.28
C GLY A 35 37.89 9.56 -11.52
N LEU A 36 38.21 8.39 -12.08
CA LEU A 36 39.46 7.66 -11.79
C LEU A 36 40.61 8.36 -12.51
N PHE A 37 41.56 8.95 -11.78
CA PHE A 37 42.97 9.19 -12.16
C PHE A 37 43.66 9.54 -10.83
N GLY A 38 44.71 8.88 -10.34
CA GLY A 38 45.98 8.58 -10.98
C GLY A 38 47.06 9.16 -10.03
N ARG A 39 47.93 8.30 -9.48
CA ARG A 39 49.08 8.71 -8.63
C ARG A 39 50.07 9.56 -9.43
N PRO A 40 50.73 10.54 -8.79
CA PRO A 40 52.20 10.57 -8.78
C PRO A 40 52.73 10.88 -7.37
N LYS A 41 53.62 10.05 -6.82
CA LYS A 41 55.09 10.10 -6.87
C LYS A 41 55.67 11.15 -5.91
N GLU A 42 56.36 10.62 -4.89
CA GLU A 42 57.19 11.31 -3.90
C GLU A 42 58.16 12.31 -4.53
N GLU A 43 58.26 13.51 -3.93
CA GLU A 43 59.54 14.21 -3.76
C GLU A 43 59.46 15.20 -2.59
N SER A 44 60.62 15.39 -1.97
CA SER A 44 60.83 15.77 -0.57
C SER A 44 61.24 17.25 -0.43
N LEU A 45 60.55 18.02 0.44
CA LEU A 45 61.09 19.23 1.11
C LEU A 45 60.07 19.71 2.20
N MET A 46 60.17 19.32 3.47
CA MET A 46 60.92 19.92 4.59
C MET A 46 60.51 21.37 5.04
N ILE A 47 60.03 21.44 6.31
CA ILE A 47 60.12 22.55 7.32
C ILE A 47 59.08 23.71 7.17
N HIS A 48 58.19 24.09 8.12
CA HIS A 48 58.27 24.30 9.58
C HIS A 48 56.93 24.05 10.34
N SER A 49 57.10 23.62 11.58
CA SER A 49 56.15 23.64 12.71
C SER A 49 55.41 24.97 12.92
N VAL A 50 54.20 24.94 13.51
CA VAL A 50 53.90 25.34 14.92
C VAL A 50 52.43 24.99 15.24
N ARG A 51 52.23 24.46 16.46
CA ARG A 51 50.97 24.03 17.09
C ARG A 51 50.00 25.21 17.33
N ALA A 52 48.70 24.97 17.21
CA ALA A 52 47.71 25.49 18.17
C ALA A 52 46.46 24.62 18.15
N ALA A 53 46.14 24.05 19.31
CA ALA A 53 44.91 23.33 19.60
C ALA A 53 43.90 24.25 20.31
N ALA A 54 42.65 23.77 20.39
CA ALA A 54 41.46 24.35 21.02
C ALA A 54 40.68 25.34 20.13
N ALA A 55 39.36 25.27 20.00
CA ALA A 55 38.37 24.81 20.97
C ALA A 55 37.16 24.12 20.31
N ALA A 56 36.60 23.16 21.04
CA ALA A 56 35.30 22.56 20.79
C ALA A 56 34.18 23.47 21.32
N THR A 57 33.12 23.66 20.51
CA THR A 57 31.71 23.84 20.93
C THR A 57 30.86 23.77 19.65
N ALA A 58 30.23 22.62 19.38
CA ALA A 58 28.81 22.37 19.67
C ALA A 58 27.84 23.20 18.81
N SER A 59 27.22 22.54 17.82
CA SER A 59 25.79 22.65 17.53
C SER A 59 25.42 21.60 16.49
N THR A 60 24.91 20.48 16.98
CA THR A 60 24.09 19.52 16.24
C THR A 60 22.90 20.22 15.62
N VAL A 61 22.81 20.24 14.30
CA VAL A 61 21.53 20.26 13.61
C VAL A 61 21.46 18.97 12.80
N ILE A 62 21.00 17.91 13.45
CA ILE A 62 20.43 16.78 12.72
C ILE A 62 19.19 17.38 12.05
N ALA A 63 19.29 17.70 10.77
CA ALA A 63 18.11 17.89 9.94
C ALA A 63 17.43 16.53 9.89
N ALA A 64 16.59 16.27 10.89
CA ALA A 64 15.60 15.21 10.85
C ALA A 64 14.65 15.61 9.72
N ALA A 65 14.99 15.21 8.50
CA ALA A 65 14.03 15.05 7.44
C ALA A 65 13.09 13.94 7.93
N GLY A 66 12.12 14.34 8.76
CA GLY A 66 10.98 13.53 9.10
C GLY A 66 10.25 13.27 7.80
N LEU A 67 10.56 12.12 7.21
CA LEU A 67 9.66 11.44 6.29
C LEU A 67 8.42 11.12 7.12
N VAL A 68 7.52 12.12 7.20
CA VAL A 68 6.13 11.89 7.54
C VAL A 68 5.61 11.03 6.40
N PHE A 69 5.71 9.72 6.59
CA PHE A 69 4.84 8.78 5.92
C PHE A 69 3.44 9.13 6.43
N GLY A 70 2.85 10.16 5.81
CA GLY A 70 1.43 10.42 5.94
C GLY A 70 0.78 9.12 5.53
N THR A 71 0.18 8.44 6.50
CA THR A 71 -0.82 7.42 6.22
C THR A 71 -1.79 8.09 5.27
N ALA A 72 -1.75 7.71 3.99
CA ALA A 72 -2.78 8.10 3.04
C ALA A 72 -4.07 7.58 3.65
N GLY A 73 -4.78 8.45 4.36
CA GLY A 73 -6.10 8.14 4.87
C GLY A 73 -6.90 7.80 3.63
N ALA A 74 -7.40 6.57 3.55
CA ALA A 74 -8.33 6.21 2.51
C ALA A 74 -9.45 7.23 2.57
N ALA A 75 -9.58 8.05 1.53
CA ALA A 75 -10.65 9.01 1.45
C ALA A 75 -11.93 8.18 1.31
N HIS A 76 -12.64 8.02 2.43
CA HIS A 76 -13.91 7.32 2.45
C HIS A 76 -14.89 8.08 1.56
N ALA A 77 -15.30 7.47 0.45
CA ALA A 77 -16.33 8.05 -0.40
C ALA A 77 -17.69 7.96 0.32
N THR A 78 -18.60 8.89 0.04
CA THR A 78 -20.00 8.66 0.38
C THR A 78 -20.56 7.79 -0.76
N GLY A 79 -20.66 6.49 -0.52
CA GLY A 79 -21.24 5.55 -1.46
C GLY A 79 -22.70 5.87 -1.75
N HIS A 80 -23.08 5.80 -3.03
CA HIS A 80 -24.46 5.88 -3.47
C HIS A 80 -24.76 4.68 -4.39
N GLY A 81 -25.40 3.66 -3.84
CA GLY A 81 -25.86 2.49 -4.58
C GLY A 81 -24.79 1.43 -4.84
N ALA A 82 -25.22 0.39 -5.56
CA ALA A 82 -24.34 -0.66 -6.06
C ALA A 82 -23.27 -0.07 -7.00
N GLY A 83 -22.04 -0.58 -6.94
CA GLY A 83 -20.95 -0.04 -7.75
C GLY A 83 -19.57 -0.46 -7.28
N TYR A 84 -18.53 0.15 -7.85
CA TYR A 84 -17.15 -0.08 -7.45
C TYR A 84 -16.79 0.72 -6.21
N TYR A 85 -16.26 0.02 -5.21
CA TYR A 85 -15.74 0.60 -3.98
C TYR A 85 -14.29 0.20 -3.77
N GLY A 86 -13.49 1.15 -3.27
CA GLY A 86 -12.12 0.89 -2.83
C GLY A 86 -12.06 0.06 -1.55
N VAL A 87 -10.94 -0.63 -1.37
CA VAL A 87 -10.61 -1.36 -0.14
C VAL A 87 -9.38 -0.72 0.50
N TRP A 88 -9.50 -0.23 1.74
CA TRP A 88 -8.39 0.41 2.44
C TRP A 88 -7.45 -0.56 3.14
N ALA A 89 -7.91 -1.76 3.49
CA ALA A 89 -7.12 -2.75 4.23
C ALA A 89 -6.38 -3.73 3.29
N SER A 90 -5.41 -4.44 3.85
CA SER A 90 -4.72 -5.55 3.19
C SER A 90 -5.18 -6.88 3.77
N GLY A 91 -5.18 -7.94 2.96
CA GLY A 91 -5.50 -9.28 3.43
C GLY A 91 -6.99 -9.50 3.73
N VAL A 92 -7.90 -8.75 3.10
CA VAL A 92 -9.33 -8.82 3.34
C VAL A 92 -9.93 -10.04 2.64
N ASN A 93 -10.56 -10.92 3.40
CA ASN A 93 -11.11 -12.16 2.87
C ASN A 93 -12.50 -11.94 2.28
N VAL A 94 -12.68 -12.40 1.04
CA VAL A 94 -14.00 -12.56 0.41
C VAL A 94 -14.41 -14.01 0.62
N ARG A 95 -15.54 -14.20 1.30
CA ARG A 95 -15.96 -15.48 1.85
C ARG A 95 -17.28 -15.95 1.24
N ALA A 96 -17.44 -17.25 1.10
CA ALA A 96 -18.68 -17.88 0.69
C ALA A 96 -18.81 -19.25 1.39
N GLY A 97 -19.63 -20.13 0.84
CA GLY A 97 -19.89 -21.45 1.42
C GLY A 97 -20.89 -21.37 2.57
N GLY A 98 -21.00 -22.46 3.35
CA GLY A 98 -21.86 -22.51 4.54
C GLY A 98 -23.38 -22.50 4.29
N GLY A 99 -23.80 -22.57 3.03
CA GLY A 99 -25.21 -22.69 2.64
C GLY A 99 -26.02 -21.44 2.97
N GLU A 100 -27.28 -21.65 3.34
CA GLU A 100 -28.25 -20.58 3.56
C GLU A 100 -27.86 -19.61 4.68
N HIS A 101 -27.21 -20.11 5.73
CA HIS A 101 -26.76 -19.28 6.86
C HIS A 101 -25.77 -18.18 6.43
N CYS A 102 -24.90 -18.46 5.46
CA CYS A 102 -23.97 -17.45 4.94
C CYS A 102 -24.73 -16.30 4.24
N TYR A 103 -25.84 -16.59 3.57
CA TYR A 103 -26.64 -15.56 2.90
C TYR A 103 -27.50 -14.76 3.85
N LEU A 104 -28.08 -15.40 4.87
CA LEU A 104 -28.96 -14.74 5.83
C LEU A 104 -28.17 -13.95 6.90
N TYR A 105 -27.06 -14.52 7.37
CA TYR A 105 -26.27 -14.01 8.50
C TYR A 105 -24.76 -14.14 8.22
N PRO A 106 -24.22 -13.39 7.24
CA PRO A 106 -22.82 -13.49 6.86
C PRO A 106 -21.87 -13.24 8.04
N SER A 107 -20.88 -14.11 8.19
CA SER A 107 -19.82 -14.00 9.19
C SER A 107 -18.64 -14.88 8.78
N ALA A 108 -17.49 -14.74 9.45
CA ALA A 108 -16.36 -15.64 9.20
C ALA A 108 -16.67 -17.11 9.56
N ALA A 109 -17.60 -17.35 10.49
CA ALA A 109 -18.02 -18.68 10.90
C ALA A 109 -19.08 -19.28 9.95
N ASN A 110 -20.07 -18.47 9.54
CA ASN A 110 -21.16 -18.90 8.67
C ASN A 110 -20.73 -18.99 7.20
N CYS A 111 -19.70 -18.26 6.80
CA CYS A 111 -19.08 -18.32 5.47
C CYS A 111 -17.63 -18.81 5.58
N PRO A 112 -17.40 -20.13 5.75
CA PRO A 112 -16.09 -20.67 6.09
C PRO A 112 -15.10 -20.60 4.92
N ASP A 113 -15.59 -20.65 3.68
CA ASP A 113 -14.75 -20.80 2.50
C ASP A 113 -14.23 -19.44 2.05
N VAL A 114 -12.92 -19.23 2.17
CA VAL A 114 -12.25 -18.05 1.60
C VAL A 114 -12.09 -18.25 0.10
N GLN A 115 -12.86 -17.50 -0.69
CA GLN A 115 -12.82 -17.56 -2.15
C GLN A 115 -11.59 -16.86 -2.70
N THR A 116 -11.26 -15.71 -2.11
CA THR A 116 -10.08 -14.93 -2.46
C THR A 116 -9.76 -13.91 -1.35
N THR A 117 -8.64 -13.22 -1.51
CA THR A 117 -8.21 -12.15 -0.62
C THR A 117 -7.94 -10.89 -1.42
N VAL A 118 -8.47 -9.77 -0.96
CA VAL A 118 -8.35 -8.45 -1.59
C VAL A 118 -7.48 -7.57 -0.70
N SER A 119 -6.66 -6.71 -1.30
CA SER A 119 -5.82 -5.76 -0.57
C SER A 119 -5.84 -4.41 -1.26
N SER A 120 -5.68 -3.33 -0.50
CA SER A 120 -5.47 -1.99 -1.04
C SER A 120 -4.32 -2.00 -2.07
N PRO A 121 -4.42 -1.28 -3.21
CA PRO A 121 -5.48 -0.33 -3.60
C PRO A 121 -6.59 -0.95 -4.47
N ALA A 122 -6.91 -2.23 -4.29
CA ALA A 122 -7.92 -2.89 -5.12
C ALA A 122 -9.34 -2.32 -4.91
N GLN A 123 -10.19 -2.54 -5.91
CA GLN A 123 -11.61 -2.24 -5.86
C GLN A 123 -12.44 -3.53 -5.99
N VAL A 124 -13.63 -3.50 -5.41
CA VAL A 124 -14.64 -4.55 -5.52
C VAL A 124 -15.97 -3.97 -5.97
N TRP A 125 -16.73 -4.73 -6.75
CA TRP A 125 -18.09 -4.35 -7.10
C TRP A 125 -19.05 -4.84 -6.01
N VAL A 126 -19.76 -3.92 -5.35
CA VAL A 126 -20.79 -4.22 -4.34
C VAL A 126 -22.14 -4.37 -5.02
N TYR A 127 -22.83 -5.49 -4.78
CA TYR A 127 -24.18 -5.74 -5.27
C TYR A 127 -25.26 -5.34 -4.26
N CYS A 128 -25.19 -5.95 -3.09
CA CYS A 128 -26.13 -5.81 -2.00
C CYS A 128 -25.38 -5.86 -0.67
N GLN A 129 -26.05 -5.47 0.41
CA GLN A 129 -25.51 -5.51 1.77
C GLN A 129 -26.46 -6.26 2.71
N GLN A 130 -25.90 -6.88 3.74
CA GLN A 130 -26.67 -7.67 4.70
C GLN A 130 -26.06 -7.52 6.08
N GLU A 131 -26.92 -7.47 7.10
CA GLU A 131 -26.45 -7.50 8.49
C GLU A 131 -25.92 -8.90 8.82
N GLY A 132 -24.69 -8.96 9.31
CA GLY A 132 -24.03 -10.21 9.65
C GLY A 132 -24.22 -10.60 11.10
N ASP A 133 -23.88 -11.85 11.41
CA ASP A 133 -23.79 -12.35 12.80
C ASP A 133 -22.54 -11.84 13.53
N GLN A 134 -21.61 -11.23 12.78
CA GLN A 134 -20.35 -10.72 13.30
C GLN A 134 -20.16 -9.26 12.88
N SER A 135 -19.88 -8.39 13.86
CA SER A 135 -19.40 -7.03 13.61
C SER A 135 -17.88 -6.98 13.47
N VAL A 136 -17.39 -6.24 12.49
CA VAL A 136 -15.95 -6.03 12.26
C VAL A 136 -15.66 -4.54 12.34
N GLY A 137 -14.71 -4.12 13.19
CA GLY A 137 -14.39 -2.70 13.36
C GLY A 137 -15.56 -1.82 13.82
N GLY A 138 -16.57 -2.41 14.47
CA GLY A 138 -17.81 -1.73 14.86
C GLY A 138 -18.86 -1.60 13.76
N ASN A 139 -18.64 -2.17 12.57
CA ASN A 139 -19.62 -2.24 11.49
C ASN A 139 -20.28 -3.63 11.44
N PRO A 140 -21.62 -3.74 11.59
CA PRO A 140 -22.33 -5.02 11.52
C PRO A 140 -22.64 -5.48 10.09
N TYR A 141 -22.45 -4.62 9.09
CA TYR A 141 -22.82 -4.92 7.70
C TYR A 141 -21.71 -5.67 6.95
N TRP A 142 -22.16 -6.62 6.14
CA TRP A 142 -21.38 -7.36 5.16
C TRP A 142 -21.92 -7.08 3.77
N VAL A 143 -21.05 -7.03 2.77
CA VAL A 143 -21.40 -6.73 1.39
C VAL A 143 -21.15 -7.94 0.51
N TRP A 144 -22.09 -8.28 -0.36
CA TRP A 144 -21.88 -9.28 -1.41
C TRP A 144 -21.15 -8.63 -2.57
N VAL A 145 -19.95 -9.12 -2.88
CA VAL A 145 -19.04 -8.46 -3.81
C VAL A 145 -18.61 -9.35 -4.97
N LEU A 146 -18.22 -8.73 -6.08
CA LEU A 146 -17.42 -9.32 -7.15
C LEU A 146 -16.03 -8.68 -7.16
N THR A 147 -14.99 -9.50 -7.08
CA THR A 147 -13.59 -9.05 -7.17
C THR A 147 -13.14 -8.96 -8.62
N ALA A 148 -12.06 -8.20 -8.88
CA ALA A 148 -11.43 -8.14 -10.20
C ALA A 148 -10.94 -9.51 -10.71
N SER A 149 -10.63 -10.45 -9.80
CA SER A 149 -10.27 -11.83 -10.12
C SER A 149 -11.46 -12.72 -10.49
N GLY A 150 -12.70 -12.19 -10.46
CA GLY A 150 -13.91 -12.91 -10.84
C GLY A 150 -14.58 -13.70 -9.71
N HIS A 151 -14.04 -13.65 -8.49
CA HIS A 151 -14.60 -14.35 -7.34
C HIS A 151 -15.73 -13.54 -6.70
N ARG A 152 -16.72 -14.25 -6.16
CA ARG A 152 -17.87 -13.64 -5.46
C ARG A 152 -17.97 -14.17 -4.04
N GLY A 153 -18.45 -13.31 -3.15
CA GLY A 153 -18.65 -13.67 -1.75
C GLY A 153 -19.00 -12.46 -0.89
N TYR A 154 -19.23 -12.73 0.39
CA TYR A 154 -19.37 -11.72 1.42
C TYR A 154 -18.02 -11.20 1.89
N MET A 155 -17.95 -9.89 2.05
CA MET A 155 -16.82 -9.17 2.65
C MET A 155 -17.37 -8.22 3.72
N ALA A 156 -16.68 -8.07 4.85
CA ALA A 156 -17.13 -7.12 5.87
C ALA A 156 -17.06 -5.69 5.32
N SER A 157 -18.16 -4.93 5.42
CA SER A 157 -18.26 -3.58 4.87
C SER A 157 -17.33 -2.58 5.55
N TYR A 158 -16.83 -2.91 6.74
CA TYR A 158 -15.79 -2.15 7.43
C TYR A 158 -14.56 -1.88 6.56
N TYR A 159 -14.20 -2.81 5.67
CA TYR A 159 -13.01 -2.70 4.82
C TYR A 159 -13.24 -1.91 3.51
N THR A 160 -14.48 -1.49 3.26
CA THR A 160 -14.86 -0.72 2.09
C THR A 160 -14.62 0.77 2.34
N ASP A 161 -14.17 1.51 1.33
CA ASP A 161 -14.00 2.97 1.37
C ASP A 161 -15.35 3.70 1.35
N ASN A 162 -16.13 3.53 2.42
CA ASN A 162 -17.39 4.21 2.66
C ASN A 162 -17.35 4.98 3.98
N ALA A 163 -17.91 6.19 4.03
CA ALA A 163 -17.84 7.05 5.21
C ALA A 163 -18.73 6.57 6.36
N THR A 164 -19.76 5.80 6.05
CA THR A 164 -20.75 5.27 6.99
C THR A 164 -20.69 3.75 7.07
N ASN A 165 -21.24 3.16 8.13
CA ASN A 165 -21.30 1.70 8.25
C ASN A 165 -22.23 1.05 7.21
N TRP A 166 -23.28 1.78 6.84
CA TRP A 166 -24.26 1.42 5.82
C TRP A 166 -23.96 2.15 4.51
N ILE A 167 -24.11 1.48 3.37
CA ILE A 167 -23.98 2.08 2.05
C ILE A 167 -25.37 2.50 1.57
N ASP A 168 -25.61 3.80 1.45
CA ASP A 168 -26.92 4.31 1.02
C ASP A 168 -27.24 3.86 -0.42
N GLY A 169 -28.50 3.49 -0.68
CA GLY A 169 -28.94 2.99 -1.99
C GLY A 169 -28.50 1.58 -2.36
N VAL A 170 -27.71 0.88 -1.54
CA VAL A 170 -27.44 -0.56 -1.74
C VAL A 170 -28.57 -1.36 -1.10
N GLU A 171 -29.21 -2.23 -1.89
CA GLU A 171 -30.31 -3.06 -1.42
C GLU A 171 -29.86 -4.14 -0.44
N ARG A 172 -30.82 -4.71 0.30
CA ARG A 172 -30.55 -5.88 1.13
C ARG A 172 -30.42 -7.13 0.29
N CYS A 173 -29.44 -7.97 0.63
CA CYS A 173 -29.47 -9.38 0.27
C CYS A 173 -30.55 -10.09 1.13
#